data_AF-A0A3Q8I2S6-F1
#
_entry.id   AF-A0A3Q8I2S6-F1
#
_cell.length_a   1.000
_cell.length_b   1.000
_cell.length_c   1.000
_cell.angle_alpha   90.00
_cell.angle_beta   90.00
_cell.angle_gamma   90.00
#
_symmetry.space_group_name_H-M   'P 1'
#
loop_
_entity.id
_entity.type
_entity.pdbx_description
1 polymer ?
#
loop_
_entity_poly.entity_id
_entity_poly.type
_entity_poly.pdbx_seq_one_letter_code
_entity_poly.pdbx_strand_id
1 'polypeptide(L)'
;MLRRSLPCSFVLLVVVACGPGGLPGQDEVAGDQTDDAPDTTTTSNETDGSTTVGTTTWSDGGTFLDDGCYDGCDESFLCDLVEQDCPEGDKCIPEAGAISSSWDGSACIAVTGEGKIGEACESAGIDWGADNCGADSFCWMLEPPVEGSFAGICVPFCQENGQCAEGYSCEGFGTDLAYCVPTCDPFLQDCAEGFGCTFVEVGFMCIESEPAPNGVCNQFFTCNPGSLCIDQEFLVECPGDTCCAEFCDLDQGDGPCQAVDPGYACVPFYEEGQAPPELANLGVCILPA
;
A
#
# COMPACT_ATOMS: atom_id res chain seq x y z
N MET A 1 45.32 30.28 44.20
CA MET A 1 45.26 30.46 42.74
C MET A 1 43.82 30.21 42.32
N LEU A 2 43.17 31.23 41.74
CA LEU A 2 41.72 31.28 41.50
C LEU A 2 41.26 30.19 40.52
N ARG A 3 40.29 29.37 40.91
CA ARG A 3 39.41 28.65 39.97
C ARG A 3 38.05 29.34 39.98
N ARG A 4 37.74 30.03 38.88
CA ARG A 4 36.40 30.58 38.59
C ARG A 4 35.49 29.43 38.18
N SER A 5 34.42 29.24 38.92
CA SER A 5 33.24 28.45 38.59
C SER A 5 32.39 29.21 37.56
N LEU A 6 32.12 28.60 36.39
CA LEU A 6 31.03 29.03 35.49
C LEU A 6 29.82 28.09 35.69
N PRO A 7 28.59 28.63 35.75
CA PRO A 7 27.39 27.83 35.90
C PRO A 7 26.92 27.24 34.57
N CYS A 8 26.44 26.00 34.66
CA CYS A 8 25.74 25.24 33.64
C CYS A 8 24.40 25.95 33.33
N SER A 9 24.23 26.42 32.10
CA SER A 9 22.97 27.02 31.63
C SER A 9 22.21 25.94 30.86
N PHE A 10 21.29 25.27 31.55
CA PHE A 10 20.27 24.43 30.93
C PHE A 10 19.26 25.34 30.21
N VAL A 11 19.22 25.28 28.88
CA VAL A 11 18.12 25.88 28.10
C VAL A 11 17.12 24.77 27.84
N LEU A 12 15.99 24.85 28.53
CA LEU A 12 14.82 24.01 28.33
C LEU A 12 14.03 24.59 27.15
N LEU A 13 14.02 23.90 26.01
CA LEU A 13 13.18 24.26 24.86
C LEU A 13 11.81 23.59 25.04
N VAL A 14 10.77 24.40 25.20
CA VAL A 14 9.37 23.95 25.24
C VAL A 14 8.80 24.14 23.84
N VAL A 15 8.47 23.04 23.16
CA VAL A 15 7.74 23.08 21.89
C VAL A 15 6.24 23.13 22.21
N VAL A 16 5.58 24.21 21.80
CA VAL A 16 4.12 24.39 21.87
C VAL A 16 3.53 23.83 20.59
N ALA A 17 2.74 22.76 20.71
CA ALA A 17 1.95 22.21 19.60
C ALA A 17 0.76 23.14 19.29
N CYS A 18 0.66 23.59 18.03
CA CYS A 18 -0.53 24.23 17.48
C CYS A 18 -1.38 23.17 16.77
N GLY A 19 -2.58 22.89 17.29
CA GLY A 19 -3.59 22.09 16.60
C GLY A 19 -4.33 22.91 15.54
N PRO A 20 -4.95 22.26 14.53
CA PRO A 20 -5.67 22.97 13.48
C PRO A 20 -6.99 23.55 14.01
N GLY A 21 -7.10 24.88 13.91
CA GLY A 21 -8.32 25.63 14.16
C GLY A 21 -9.32 25.44 13.02
N GLY A 22 -10.57 25.19 13.39
CA GLY A 22 -11.70 25.10 12.47
C GLY A 22 -12.01 26.45 11.80
N LEU A 23 -12.36 26.39 10.51
CA LEU A 23 -12.90 27.51 9.74
C LEU A 23 -14.44 27.43 9.72
N PRO A 24 -15.16 28.55 9.95
CA PRO A 24 -16.60 28.61 9.75
C PRO A 24 -16.98 29.20 8.39
N GLY A 25 -17.98 28.58 7.76
CA GLY A 25 -19.10 29.25 7.08
C GLY A 25 -18.85 29.93 5.73
N GLN A 26 -19.39 29.34 4.66
CA GLN A 26 -19.84 30.09 3.48
C GLN A 26 -21.29 29.72 3.17
N ASP A 27 -22.20 30.63 3.49
CA ASP A 27 -23.52 30.76 2.87
C ASP A 27 -23.34 31.61 1.60
N GLU A 28 -23.71 31.10 0.42
CA GLU A 28 -24.35 31.88 -0.66
C GLU A 28 -25.21 30.93 -1.53
N VAL A 29 -26.54 31.06 -1.43
CA VAL A 29 -27.53 30.45 -2.33
C VAL A 29 -28.33 31.58 -2.97
N ALA A 30 -28.36 31.66 -4.29
CA ALA A 30 -29.30 32.49 -5.05
C ALA A 30 -29.55 31.99 -6.49
N GLY A 31 -30.84 31.86 -6.85
CA GLY A 31 -31.42 31.91 -8.21
C GLY A 31 -31.53 30.55 -8.93
N ASP A 32 -32.69 29.89 -9.08
CA ASP A 32 -33.98 30.22 -9.72
C ASP A 32 -34.11 29.73 -11.19
N GLN A 33 -35.33 29.28 -11.52
CA GLN A 33 -35.94 28.86 -12.81
C GLN A 33 -35.87 27.36 -13.14
N THR A 34 -36.93 26.57 -12.94
CA THR A 34 -38.20 26.42 -13.71
C THR A 34 -37.99 26.03 -15.17
N ASP A 35 -38.41 24.81 -15.54
CA ASP A 35 -39.38 24.62 -16.62
C ASP A 35 -40.02 23.21 -16.60
N ASP A 36 -41.30 23.23 -16.94
CA ASP A 36 -42.32 22.18 -16.84
C ASP A 36 -42.43 21.36 -18.15
N ALA A 37 -43.14 20.23 -18.07
CA ALA A 37 -43.28 19.14 -19.05
C ALA A 37 -43.98 19.52 -20.40
N PRO A 38 -44.16 18.60 -21.40
CA PRO A 38 -45.06 17.42 -21.31
C PRO A 38 -44.51 16.13 -22.00
N ASP A 39 -44.77 14.94 -21.46
CA ASP A 39 -45.89 14.03 -21.75
C ASP A 39 -46.08 13.64 -23.23
N THR A 40 -45.86 12.36 -23.54
CA THR A 40 -46.45 11.70 -24.71
C THR A 40 -46.83 10.27 -24.36
N THR A 41 -48.13 10.12 -24.14
CA THR A 41 -48.89 8.88 -24.07
C THR A 41 -48.91 8.16 -25.41
N THR A 42 -48.72 6.84 -25.41
CA THR A 42 -49.26 5.98 -26.49
C THR A 42 -49.70 4.64 -25.91
N THR A 43 -51.02 4.50 -25.80
CA THR A 43 -51.74 3.27 -25.47
C THR A 43 -52.00 2.49 -26.76
N SER A 44 -51.84 1.17 -26.75
CA SER A 44 -52.56 0.26 -27.67
C SER A 44 -52.70 -1.14 -27.07
N ASN A 45 -53.92 -1.66 -27.20
CA ASN A 45 -54.53 -2.81 -26.52
C ASN A 45 -53.93 -4.20 -26.80
N GLU A 46 -54.07 -5.04 -25.77
CA GLU A 46 -54.39 -6.47 -25.70
C GLU A 46 -54.47 -7.32 -26.99
N THR A 47 -53.90 -8.53 -26.94
CA THR A 47 -54.62 -9.81 -27.11
C THR A 47 -53.77 -10.99 -26.61
N ASP A 48 -54.42 -11.84 -25.83
CA ASP A 48 -54.01 -13.15 -25.29
C ASP A 48 -53.53 -14.14 -26.37
N GLY A 49 -52.47 -14.88 -26.06
CA GLY A 49 -51.78 -15.75 -27.01
C GLY A 49 -50.77 -16.68 -26.33
N SER A 50 -51.26 -17.54 -25.43
CA SER A 50 -50.54 -18.69 -24.87
C SER A 50 -49.68 -19.42 -25.92
N THR A 51 -48.35 -19.34 -25.80
CA THR A 51 -47.41 -20.30 -26.39
C THR A 51 -46.24 -20.53 -25.44
N THR A 52 -46.10 -21.77 -25.01
CA THR A 52 -45.07 -22.30 -24.10
C THR A 52 -43.65 -22.00 -24.60
N VAL A 53 -42.90 -21.22 -23.82
CA VAL A 53 -41.44 -21.08 -23.95
C VAL A 53 -40.82 -21.71 -22.71
N GLY A 54 -40.07 -22.80 -22.90
CA GLY A 54 -39.35 -23.48 -21.83
C GLY A 54 -38.25 -22.58 -21.29
N THR A 55 -38.51 -21.95 -20.14
CA THR A 55 -37.51 -21.27 -19.33
C THR A 55 -36.82 -22.34 -18.48
N THR A 56 -35.55 -22.60 -18.75
CA THR A 56 -34.69 -23.37 -17.86
C THR A 56 -34.58 -22.65 -16.53
N THR A 57 -35.24 -23.21 -15.53
CA THR A 57 -35.12 -22.85 -14.12
C THR A 57 -33.68 -23.13 -13.69
N TRP A 58 -32.92 -22.10 -13.32
CA TRP A 58 -31.69 -22.29 -12.57
C TRP A 58 -32.05 -22.24 -11.09
N SER A 59 -31.65 -23.30 -10.40
CA SER A 59 -32.14 -23.67 -9.08
C SER A 59 -31.70 -22.69 -8.00
N ASP A 60 -32.67 -22.25 -7.19
CA ASP A 60 -32.45 -21.95 -5.78
C ASP A 60 -31.74 -23.14 -5.11
N GLY A 61 -30.64 -22.87 -4.41
CA GLY A 61 -29.95 -23.88 -3.61
C GLY A 61 -28.56 -23.46 -3.16
N GLY A 62 -28.49 -22.53 -2.20
CA GLY A 62 -27.25 -22.17 -1.51
C GLY A 62 -27.48 -21.04 -0.52
N THR A 63 -27.96 -21.35 0.69
CA THR A 63 -27.99 -20.44 1.82
C THR A 63 -26.55 -20.23 2.32
N PHE A 64 -25.93 -19.10 1.97
CA PHE A 64 -24.62 -18.64 2.46
C PHE A 64 -24.68 -18.01 3.86
N LEU A 65 -25.60 -18.44 4.72
CA LEU A 65 -25.75 -17.90 6.07
C LEU A 65 -26.30 -18.99 7.00
N ASP A 66 -25.51 -20.04 7.26
CA ASP A 66 -25.70 -20.83 8.49
C ASP A 66 -24.46 -21.68 8.78
N ASP A 67 -23.51 -21.09 9.51
CA ASP A 67 -22.90 -21.76 10.67
C ASP A 67 -22.13 -20.69 11.49
N GLY A 68 -22.77 -20.19 12.56
CA GLY A 68 -22.00 -20.00 13.79
C GLY A 68 -21.75 -18.63 14.42
N CYS A 69 -22.17 -17.47 13.88
CA CYS A 69 -22.04 -16.22 14.66
C CYS A 69 -23.31 -15.91 15.48
N TYR A 70 -23.35 -16.42 16.71
CA TYR A 70 -24.30 -15.96 17.73
C TYR A 70 -23.73 -14.70 18.42
N ASP A 71 -24.35 -13.54 18.16
CA ASP A 71 -24.32 -12.31 18.98
C ASP A 71 -22.91 -11.76 19.27
N GLY A 72 -22.33 -11.02 18.30
CA GLY A 72 -21.21 -10.10 18.57
C GLY A 72 -19.96 -10.22 17.68
N CYS A 73 -20.02 -10.85 16.50
CA CYS A 73 -18.92 -10.73 15.54
C CYS A 73 -18.92 -9.30 14.98
N ASP A 74 -17.78 -8.64 15.07
CA ASP A 74 -17.48 -7.49 14.22
C ASP A 74 -17.65 -8.00 12.78
N GLU A 75 -18.59 -7.44 12.02
CA GLU A 75 -18.99 -7.99 10.71
C GLU A 75 -17.88 -7.90 9.65
N SER A 76 -16.70 -7.44 10.03
CA SER A 76 -15.57 -7.26 9.15
C SER A 76 -14.66 -8.49 9.02
N PHE A 77 -14.59 -9.41 9.99
CA PHE A 77 -13.63 -10.54 9.93
C PHE A 77 -14.35 -11.90 9.92
N LEU A 78 -14.42 -12.54 8.75
CA LEU A 78 -15.07 -13.85 8.55
C LEU A 78 -14.10 -15.04 8.61
N CYS A 79 -12.79 -14.79 8.60
CA CYS A 79 -11.75 -15.82 8.68
C CYS A 79 -10.42 -15.24 9.21
N ASP A 80 -9.52 -16.09 9.69
CA ASP A 80 -8.19 -15.72 10.14
C ASP A 80 -7.16 -15.82 8.99
N LEU A 81 -6.47 -14.71 8.71
CA LEU A 81 -5.53 -14.58 7.60
C LEU A 81 -4.27 -15.44 7.77
N VAL A 82 -3.95 -15.81 9.01
CA VAL A 82 -2.77 -16.63 9.35
C VAL A 82 -3.16 -18.10 9.48
N GLU A 83 -4.27 -18.42 10.14
CA GLU A 83 -4.74 -19.80 10.29
C GLU A 83 -5.35 -20.36 9.00
N GLN A 84 -5.82 -19.50 8.08
CA GLN A 84 -6.46 -19.88 6.81
C GLN A 84 -7.64 -20.85 7.05
N ASP A 85 -8.53 -20.50 7.98
CA ASP A 85 -9.61 -21.35 8.52
C ASP A 85 -10.87 -21.40 7.63
N CYS A 86 -10.68 -21.36 6.31
CA CYS A 86 -11.75 -21.43 5.33
C CYS A 86 -12.15 -22.87 4.94
N PRO A 87 -13.37 -23.08 4.41
CA PRO A 87 -13.79 -24.36 3.84
C PRO A 87 -12.84 -24.86 2.73
N GLU A 88 -12.83 -26.17 2.50
CA GLU A 88 -12.00 -26.76 1.44
C GLU A 88 -12.36 -26.17 0.07
N GLY A 89 -11.34 -25.63 -0.62
CA GLY A 89 -11.49 -24.97 -1.92
C GLY A 89 -11.53 -23.44 -1.83
N ASP A 90 -11.60 -22.88 -0.63
CA ASP A 90 -11.56 -21.45 -0.37
C ASP A 90 -10.26 -21.04 0.33
N LYS A 91 -9.87 -19.77 0.20
CA LYS A 91 -8.75 -19.15 0.92
C LYS A 91 -9.21 -17.90 1.66
N CYS A 92 -8.58 -17.60 2.79
CA CYS A 92 -8.87 -16.40 3.57
C CYS A 92 -8.03 -15.24 3.03
N ILE A 93 -8.69 -14.16 2.64
CA ILE A 93 -8.01 -12.98 2.10
C ILE A 93 -8.49 -11.71 2.79
N PRO A 94 -7.68 -10.64 2.77
CA PRO A 94 -8.15 -9.33 3.20
C PRO A 94 -9.27 -8.84 2.28
N GLU A 95 -10.24 -8.11 2.83
CA GLU A 95 -11.26 -7.36 2.08
C GLU A 95 -11.48 -5.98 2.72
N ALA A 96 -12.03 -5.02 1.96
CA ALA A 96 -12.67 -3.86 2.57
C ALA A 96 -14.07 -4.28 3.00
N GLY A 97 -14.39 -4.09 4.28
CA GLY A 97 -15.76 -4.21 4.75
C GLY A 97 -16.68 -3.27 3.96
N ALA A 98 -17.96 -3.61 3.87
CA ALA A 98 -18.95 -2.94 3.00
C ALA A 98 -19.14 -1.40 3.21
N ILE A 99 -18.44 -0.80 4.17
CA ILE A 99 -18.55 0.61 4.56
C ILE A 99 -17.19 1.34 4.49
N SER A 100 -16.08 0.64 4.22
CA SER A 100 -14.74 1.20 4.20
C SER A 100 -14.15 1.18 2.78
N SER A 101 -13.15 2.04 2.55
CA SER A 101 -12.33 2.03 1.32
C SER A 101 -10.90 1.57 1.64
N SER A 102 -10.75 0.75 2.67
CA SER A 102 -9.47 0.30 3.22
C SER A 102 -9.63 -1.13 3.69
N TRP A 103 -8.58 -1.95 3.56
CA TRP A 103 -8.57 -3.32 4.06
C TRP A 103 -8.80 -3.31 5.58
N ASP A 104 -10.02 -3.61 6.00
CA ASP A 104 -10.44 -3.63 7.40
C ASP A 104 -11.26 -4.87 7.75
N GLY A 105 -11.22 -5.86 6.86
CA GLY A 105 -11.89 -7.14 7.03
C GLY A 105 -11.18 -8.31 6.35
N SER A 106 -11.77 -9.50 6.49
CA SER A 106 -11.31 -10.74 5.87
C SER A 106 -12.49 -11.63 5.46
N ALA A 107 -12.35 -12.31 4.32
CA ALA A 107 -13.37 -13.22 3.80
C ALA A 107 -12.77 -14.49 3.17
N CYS A 108 -13.53 -15.58 3.28
CA CYS A 108 -13.28 -16.81 2.55
C CYS A 108 -13.76 -16.69 1.12
N ILE A 109 -12.85 -16.78 0.17
CA ILE A 109 -13.16 -16.75 -1.26
C ILE A 109 -12.73 -18.05 -1.93
N ALA A 110 -13.48 -18.47 -2.95
CA ALA A 110 -13.10 -19.61 -3.75
C ALA A 110 -11.75 -19.39 -4.45
N VAL A 111 -10.88 -20.39 -4.38
CA VAL A 111 -9.62 -20.40 -5.14
C VAL A 111 -9.96 -20.64 -6.61
N THR A 112 -9.88 -19.58 -7.41
CA THR A 112 -10.17 -19.65 -8.86
C THR A 112 -8.91 -19.65 -9.73
N GLY A 113 -7.76 -19.33 -9.13
CA GLY A 113 -6.48 -19.20 -9.79
C GLY A 113 -5.48 -20.31 -9.49
N GLU A 114 -4.44 -20.37 -10.32
CA GLU A 114 -3.28 -21.26 -10.15
C GLU A 114 -1.96 -20.47 -10.08
N GLY A 115 -2.03 -19.14 -9.98
CA GLY A 115 -0.85 -18.26 -9.92
C GLY A 115 0.03 -18.60 -8.72
N LYS A 116 1.33 -18.68 -8.95
CA LYS A 116 2.30 -19.01 -7.91
C LYS A 116 2.86 -17.75 -7.27
N ILE A 117 3.37 -17.90 -6.06
CA ILE A 117 4.12 -16.85 -5.35
C ILE A 117 5.17 -16.21 -6.28
N GLY A 118 5.14 -14.88 -6.36
CA GLY A 118 6.01 -14.06 -7.20
C GLY A 118 5.57 -13.92 -8.67
N GLU A 119 4.54 -14.63 -9.12
CA GLU A 119 3.95 -14.43 -10.45
C GLU A 119 3.01 -13.21 -10.45
N ALA A 120 2.90 -12.57 -11.62
CA ALA A 120 1.95 -11.47 -11.80
C ALA A 120 0.51 -11.97 -11.63
N CYS A 121 -0.32 -11.15 -10.99
CA CYS A 121 -1.71 -11.49 -10.69
C CYS A 121 -2.66 -10.35 -11.07
N GLU A 122 -3.93 -10.72 -11.20
CA GLU A 122 -5.05 -9.80 -11.36
C GLU A 122 -6.02 -10.01 -10.19
N SER A 123 -6.47 -8.90 -9.61
CA SER A 123 -7.48 -8.85 -8.55
C SER A 123 -8.76 -8.19 -9.06
N ALA A 124 -9.90 -8.63 -8.52
CA ALA A 124 -11.21 -8.03 -8.72
C ALA A 124 -11.41 -6.76 -7.87
N GLY A 125 -10.38 -6.35 -7.12
CA GLY A 125 -10.39 -5.17 -6.26
C GLY A 125 -10.66 -5.48 -4.80
N ILE A 126 -10.51 -4.45 -3.97
CA ILE A 126 -10.57 -4.52 -2.50
C ILE A 126 -11.95 -4.99 -1.99
N ASP A 127 -13.03 -4.68 -2.72
CA ASP A 127 -14.42 -4.96 -2.32
C ASP A 127 -14.81 -6.45 -2.42
N TRP A 128 -14.09 -7.21 -3.25
CA TRP A 128 -14.38 -8.64 -3.48
C TRP A 128 -13.20 -9.52 -3.12
N GLY A 129 -11.99 -8.94 -3.14
CA GLY A 129 -10.72 -9.57 -2.83
C GLY A 129 -10.31 -10.73 -3.76
N ALA A 130 -11.24 -11.23 -4.59
CA ALA A 130 -11.00 -12.32 -5.53
C ALA A 130 -9.83 -12.02 -6.46
N ASP A 131 -8.95 -13.00 -6.63
CA ASP A 131 -7.77 -12.90 -7.47
C ASP A 131 -7.48 -14.22 -8.21
N ASN A 132 -6.50 -14.20 -9.11
CA ASN A 132 -6.03 -15.36 -9.86
C ASN A 132 -4.79 -16.06 -9.25
N CYS A 133 -4.46 -15.78 -7.99
CA CYS A 133 -3.44 -16.48 -7.22
C CYS A 133 -3.96 -17.81 -6.65
N GLY A 134 -3.05 -18.75 -6.41
CA GLY A 134 -3.35 -20.06 -5.84
C GLY A 134 -3.84 -20.02 -4.39
N ALA A 135 -4.03 -21.20 -3.81
CA ALA A 135 -4.57 -21.36 -2.45
C ALA A 135 -3.62 -20.84 -1.34
N ASP A 136 -2.33 -20.76 -1.62
CA ASP A 136 -1.27 -20.39 -0.67
C ASP A 136 -0.82 -18.93 -0.83
N SER A 137 -1.51 -18.16 -1.67
CA SER A 137 -1.13 -16.78 -1.97
C SER A 137 -2.33 -15.89 -2.27
N PHE A 138 -2.11 -14.59 -2.14
CA PHE A 138 -3.08 -13.54 -2.43
C PHE A 138 -2.43 -12.50 -3.34
N CYS A 139 -3.25 -11.82 -4.15
CA CYS A 139 -2.77 -10.79 -5.06
C CYS A 139 -2.50 -9.47 -4.33
N TRP A 140 -1.24 -9.22 -3.99
CA TRP A 140 -0.82 -7.94 -3.45
C TRP A 140 -0.84 -6.88 -4.56
N MET A 141 -1.86 -6.01 -4.49
CA MET A 141 -2.08 -4.96 -5.47
C MET A 141 -1.07 -3.85 -5.25
N LEU A 142 -0.26 -3.60 -6.27
CA LEU A 142 0.80 -2.59 -6.21
C LEU A 142 0.46 -1.32 -7.01
N GLU A 143 -0.54 -1.41 -7.89
CA GLU A 143 -1.00 -0.33 -8.76
C GLU A 143 -2.39 0.19 -8.35
N PRO A 144 -2.64 1.52 -8.39
CA PRO A 144 -3.99 2.04 -8.40
C PRO A 144 -4.71 1.59 -9.68
N PRO A 145 -6.00 1.21 -9.63
CA PRO A 145 -6.68 0.57 -10.75
C PRO A 145 -6.70 1.45 -11.99
N VAL A 146 -6.13 0.96 -13.10
CA VAL A 146 -6.27 1.58 -14.42
C VAL A 146 -7.30 0.77 -15.20
N GLU A 147 -8.39 1.41 -15.62
CA GLU A 147 -9.50 0.79 -16.37
C GLU A 147 -10.11 -0.50 -15.74
N GLY A 148 -10.16 -0.58 -14.40
CA GLY A 148 -10.84 -1.67 -13.70
C GLY A 148 -10.07 -3.00 -13.65
N SER A 149 -8.78 -2.99 -13.98
CA SER A 149 -7.87 -4.09 -13.66
C SER A 149 -7.01 -3.69 -12.46
N PHE A 150 -6.94 -4.57 -11.46
CA PHE A 150 -6.00 -4.43 -10.35
C PHE A 150 -4.87 -5.43 -10.57
N ALA A 151 -3.71 -4.95 -11.00
CA ALA A 151 -2.54 -5.78 -11.21
C ALA A 151 -1.66 -5.82 -9.96
N GLY A 152 -0.97 -6.94 -9.76
CA GLY A 152 -0.09 -7.12 -8.62
C GLY A 152 0.80 -8.34 -8.78
N ILE A 153 1.29 -8.81 -7.64
CA ILE A 153 2.03 -10.08 -7.54
C ILE A 153 1.39 -10.99 -6.49
N CYS A 154 1.43 -12.29 -6.75
CA CYS A 154 1.00 -13.27 -5.75
C CYS A 154 2.01 -13.30 -4.60
N VAL A 155 1.56 -12.96 -3.39
CA VAL A 155 2.35 -13.01 -2.16
C VAL A 155 1.86 -14.12 -1.24
N PRO A 156 2.74 -14.79 -0.48
CA PRO A 156 2.29 -15.78 0.49
C PRO A 156 1.63 -15.13 1.71
N PHE A 157 0.84 -15.92 2.45
CA PHE A 157 0.36 -15.53 3.78
C PHE A 157 1.47 -15.63 4.83
N CYS A 158 1.35 -14.84 5.90
CA CYS A 158 2.24 -14.98 7.05
C CYS A 158 2.07 -16.35 7.74
N GLN A 159 3.15 -16.87 8.32
CA GLN A 159 3.08 -18.05 9.19
C GLN A 159 2.60 -17.67 10.60
N GLU A 160 2.09 -18.65 11.38
CA GLU A 160 1.59 -18.47 12.77
C GLU A 160 2.54 -17.70 13.71
N ASN A 161 3.84 -17.77 13.46
CA ASN A 161 4.85 -17.07 14.26
C ASN A 161 5.15 -15.64 13.78
N GLY A 162 4.36 -15.10 12.85
CA GLY A 162 4.56 -13.80 12.22
C GLY A 162 5.80 -13.75 11.32
N GLN A 163 6.19 -14.88 10.73
CA GLN A 163 7.36 -14.97 9.86
C GLN A 163 6.98 -15.32 8.42
N CYS A 164 7.84 -14.91 7.51
CA CYS A 164 7.79 -15.24 6.10
C CYS A 164 9.04 -16.02 5.69
N ALA A 165 9.02 -16.58 4.49
CA ALA A 165 10.23 -17.16 3.90
C ALA A 165 11.31 -16.08 3.73
N GLU A 166 12.57 -16.51 3.58
CA GLU A 166 13.67 -15.60 3.27
C GLU A 166 13.35 -14.77 2.01
N GLY A 167 13.62 -13.46 2.06
CA GLY A 167 13.26 -12.52 1.00
C GLY A 167 11.85 -11.92 1.14
N TYR A 168 11.16 -12.15 2.26
CA TYR A 168 9.84 -11.58 2.54
C TYR A 168 9.74 -11.07 3.99
N SER A 169 8.97 -9.98 4.18
CA SER A 169 8.59 -9.43 5.49
C SER A 169 7.10 -9.68 5.75
N CYS A 170 6.75 -10.07 6.97
CA CYS A 170 5.35 -10.25 7.35
C CYS A 170 4.74 -8.89 7.71
N GLU A 171 3.81 -8.43 6.89
CA GLU A 171 3.11 -7.16 7.06
C GLU A 171 1.64 -7.41 7.40
N GLY A 172 1.03 -6.43 8.06
CA GLY A 172 -0.36 -6.49 8.52
C GLY A 172 -1.25 -5.42 7.91
N PHE A 173 -2.56 -5.62 8.01
CA PHE A 173 -3.57 -4.58 7.80
C PHE A 173 -4.22 -4.24 9.13
N GLY A 174 -4.16 -2.98 9.53
CA GLY A 174 -4.75 -2.52 10.79
C GLY A 174 -4.14 -3.24 12.00
N THR A 175 -4.89 -4.16 12.61
CA THR A 175 -4.48 -4.88 13.83
C THR A 175 -3.92 -6.28 13.59
N ASP A 176 -4.07 -6.85 12.39
CA ASP A 176 -3.73 -8.25 12.12
C ASP A 176 -2.66 -8.40 11.03
N LEU A 177 -1.69 -9.27 11.29
CA LEU A 177 -0.63 -9.67 10.34
C LEU A 177 -1.24 -10.59 9.29
N ALA A 178 -0.93 -10.38 8.02
CA ALA A 178 -1.76 -10.95 6.96
C ALA A 178 -0.96 -11.56 5.80
N TYR A 179 0.16 -10.95 5.37
CA TYR A 179 0.83 -11.35 4.14
C TYR A 179 2.32 -11.03 4.13
N CYS A 180 3.03 -11.77 3.30
CA CYS A 180 4.46 -11.68 3.14
C CYS A 180 4.81 -10.79 1.95
N VAL A 181 5.21 -9.54 2.19
CA VAL A 181 5.64 -8.64 1.12
C VAL A 181 7.10 -8.94 0.76
N PRO A 182 7.45 -9.04 -0.54
CA PRO A 182 8.83 -9.27 -0.93
C PRO A 182 9.72 -8.10 -0.48
N THR A 183 10.77 -8.45 0.25
CA THR A 183 11.88 -7.55 0.54
C THR A 183 12.86 -7.56 -0.63
N CYS A 184 13.62 -6.50 -0.79
CA CYS A 184 14.56 -6.34 -1.88
C CYS A 184 15.87 -5.71 -1.42
N ASP A 185 16.92 -5.89 -2.21
CA ASP A 185 18.22 -5.28 -1.98
C ASP A 185 18.30 -3.92 -2.73
N PRO A 186 18.52 -2.79 -2.02
CA PRO A 186 18.56 -1.47 -2.65
C PRO A 186 19.74 -1.27 -3.60
N PHE A 187 20.79 -2.08 -3.54
CA PHE A 187 21.89 -2.07 -4.50
C PHE A 187 21.61 -2.91 -5.73
N LEU A 188 20.95 -4.07 -5.57
CA LEU A 188 20.70 -4.99 -6.68
C LEU A 188 19.44 -4.63 -7.47
N GLN A 189 18.46 -3.95 -6.85
CA GLN A 189 17.16 -3.65 -7.45
C GLN A 189 16.50 -4.91 -8.02
N ASP A 190 16.45 -5.97 -7.21
CA ASP A 190 16.02 -7.32 -7.57
C ASP A 190 14.49 -7.50 -7.61
N CYS A 191 13.77 -6.43 -7.94
CA CYS A 191 12.33 -6.43 -8.12
C CYS A 191 11.92 -6.85 -9.55
N ALA A 192 10.67 -7.28 -9.70
CA ALA A 192 10.10 -7.61 -11.02
C ALA A 192 10.04 -6.37 -11.94
N GLU A 193 9.88 -6.59 -13.25
CA GLU A 193 9.77 -5.50 -14.22
C GLU A 193 8.60 -4.57 -13.87
N GLY A 194 8.83 -3.25 -13.87
CA GLY A 194 7.86 -2.24 -13.43
C GLY A 194 7.99 -1.83 -11.95
N PHE A 195 8.78 -2.57 -11.16
CA PHE A 195 8.95 -2.33 -9.73
C PHE A 195 10.37 -1.85 -9.39
N GLY A 196 10.49 -1.03 -8.35
CA GLY A 196 11.73 -0.56 -7.77
C GLY A 196 11.82 -0.94 -6.29
N CYS A 197 13.04 -1.18 -5.82
CA CYS A 197 13.31 -1.42 -4.42
C CYS A 197 13.38 -0.09 -3.66
N THR A 198 12.33 0.18 -2.88
CA THR A 198 12.14 1.45 -2.18
C THR A 198 12.03 1.22 -0.68
N PHE A 199 12.57 2.17 0.10
CA PHE A 199 12.41 2.17 1.56
C PHE A 199 11.04 2.74 1.95
N VAL A 200 10.31 2.01 2.76
CA VAL A 200 8.93 2.31 3.17
C VAL A 200 8.76 2.15 4.68
N GLU A 201 9.28 3.13 5.43
CA GLU A 201 9.24 3.27 6.90
C GLU A 201 9.84 2.11 7.70
N VAL A 202 9.41 0.88 7.45
CA VAL A 202 9.78 -0.37 8.11
C VAL A 202 10.89 -1.13 7.41
N GLY A 203 11.09 -0.93 6.10
CA GLY A 203 12.10 -1.68 5.34
C GLY A 203 12.09 -1.41 3.84
N PHE A 204 12.91 -2.18 3.12
CA PHE A 204 12.98 -2.16 1.66
C PHE A 204 11.98 -3.14 1.05
N MET A 205 11.08 -2.64 0.21
CA MET A 205 10.05 -3.44 -0.45
C MET A 205 9.98 -3.12 -1.94
N CYS A 206 9.58 -4.12 -2.74
CA CYS A 206 9.30 -3.91 -4.15
C CYS A 206 7.97 -3.17 -4.32
N ILE A 207 8.04 -1.93 -4.78
CA ILE A 207 6.87 -1.10 -5.07
C ILE A 207 6.94 -0.65 -6.51
N GLU A 208 5.79 -0.37 -7.12
CA GLU A 208 5.74 0.18 -8.47
C GLU A 208 6.64 1.40 -8.54
N SER A 209 7.51 1.41 -9.55
CA SER A 209 8.43 2.52 -9.77
C SER A 209 7.82 3.45 -10.81
N GLU A 210 7.35 4.61 -10.37
CA GLU A 210 6.98 5.70 -11.26
C GLU A 210 8.06 6.81 -11.20
N PRO A 211 8.97 6.89 -12.20
CA PRO A 211 10.05 7.86 -12.21
C PRO A 211 9.55 9.31 -12.09
N ALA A 212 9.98 10.00 -11.04
CA ALA A 212 9.75 11.42 -10.83
C ALA A 212 10.23 12.26 -12.03
N PRO A 213 9.35 13.00 -12.71
CA PRO A 213 9.79 13.94 -13.72
C PRO A 213 10.63 15.05 -13.06
N ASN A 214 11.88 15.20 -13.52
CA ASN A 214 12.87 16.15 -13.00
C ASN A 214 13.36 15.86 -11.55
N GLY A 215 13.15 14.65 -11.03
CA GLY A 215 13.67 14.26 -9.72
C GLY A 215 12.94 14.85 -8.52
N VAL A 216 11.83 15.58 -8.72
CA VAL A 216 10.93 16.02 -7.64
C VAL A 216 10.01 14.86 -7.28
N CYS A 217 10.01 14.49 -6.01
CA CYS A 217 9.13 13.47 -5.48
C CYS A 217 8.13 14.11 -4.51
N ASN A 218 7.07 13.37 -4.21
CA ASN A 218 6.09 13.75 -3.18
C ASN A 218 5.68 12.55 -2.32
N GLN A 219 6.07 11.34 -2.74
CA GLN A 219 5.86 10.08 -2.06
C GLN A 219 7.10 9.20 -2.24
N PHE A 220 7.25 8.19 -1.39
CA PHE A 220 8.42 7.30 -1.38
C PHE A 220 8.57 6.47 -2.67
N PHE A 221 7.48 6.21 -3.41
CA PHE A 221 7.50 5.43 -4.65
C PHE A 221 7.72 6.26 -5.93
N THR A 222 7.82 7.59 -5.82
CA THR A 222 8.02 8.46 -6.99
C THR A 222 9.48 8.52 -7.43
N CYS A 223 10.41 7.92 -6.70
CA CYS A 223 11.82 7.96 -7.08
C CYS A 223 12.21 6.78 -7.96
N ASN A 224 13.26 6.98 -8.77
CA ASN A 224 13.84 5.89 -9.54
C ASN A 224 14.29 4.75 -8.61
N PRO A 225 14.29 3.49 -9.11
CA PRO A 225 14.85 2.36 -8.38
C PRO A 225 16.26 2.69 -7.89
N GLY A 226 16.53 2.49 -6.60
CA GLY A 226 17.82 2.82 -5.98
C GLY A 226 17.92 4.25 -5.44
N SER A 227 16.80 4.95 -5.28
CA SER A 227 16.73 6.30 -4.71
C SER A 227 15.64 6.44 -3.67
N LEU A 228 15.79 7.43 -2.79
CA LEU A 228 14.85 7.78 -1.73
C LEU A 228 14.37 9.22 -1.91
N CYS A 229 13.09 9.48 -1.61
CA CYS A 229 12.57 10.83 -1.54
C CYS A 229 12.99 11.51 -0.23
N ILE A 230 13.77 12.60 -0.30
CA ILE A 230 14.30 13.32 0.86
C ILE A 230 14.03 14.82 0.78
N ASP A 231 14.00 15.49 1.93
CA ASP A 231 13.81 16.93 2.04
C ASP A 231 14.94 17.72 1.36
N GLN A 232 14.55 18.85 0.75
CA GLN A 232 15.47 19.74 0.03
C GLN A 232 16.65 20.25 0.88
N GLU A 233 16.53 20.25 2.21
CA GLU A 233 17.60 20.73 3.11
C GLU A 233 18.85 19.84 3.11
N PHE A 234 18.71 18.59 2.69
CA PHE A 234 19.80 17.63 2.56
C PHE A 234 20.42 17.63 1.17
N LEU A 235 19.92 18.46 0.24
CA LEU A 235 20.31 18.47 -1.17
C LEU A 235 20.90 19.82 -1.58
N VAL A 236 21.80 19.82 -2.57
CA VAL A 236 22.42 21.06 -3.07
C VAL A 236 21.43 21.82 -3.94
N GLU A 237 20.75 21.12 -4.83
CA GLU A 237 19.67 21.65 -5.66
C GLU A 237 18.47 20.69 -5.61
N CYS A 238 17.31 21.20 -5.17
CA CYS A 238 16.05 20.49 -5.26
C CYS A 238 14.99 21.47 -5.78
N PRO A 239 14.40 21.23 -6.96
CA PRO A 239 13.39 22.12 -7.53
C PRO A 239 12.02 22.10 -6.82
N GLY A 240 11.83 21.19 -5.86
CA GLY A 240 10.63 21.10 -5.01
C GLY A 240 10.98 21.10 -3.52
N ASP A 241 10.00 20.73 -2.68
CA ASP A 241 10.23 20.60 -1.22
C ASP A 241 10.98 19.30 -0.88
N THR A 242 10.79 18.25 -1.69
CA THR A 242 11.50 16.96 -1.60
C THR A 242 11.96 16.53 -2.98
N CYS A 243 13.12 15.87 -3.04
CA CYS A 243 13.69 15.33 -4.27
C CYS A 243 14.37 13.97 -4.03
N CYS A 244 14.61 13.25 -5.12
CA CYS A 244 15.24 11.93 -5.05
C CYS A 244 16.75 12.04 -4.77
N ALA A 245 17.21 11.28 -3.78
CA ALA A 245 18.61 11.06 -3.47
C ALA A 245 18.98 9.59 -3.71
N GLU A 246 20.11 9.34 -4.38
CA GLU A 246 20.56 7.98 -4.69
C GLU A 246 21.12 7.29 -3.44
N PHE A 247 20.86 5.99 -3.31
CA PHE A 247 21.58 5.16 -2.35
C PHE A 247 23.05 4.99 -2.79
N CYS A 248 23.94 4.82 -1.83
CA CYS A 248 25.37 4.63 -2.06
C CYS A 248 25.94 3.56 -1.13
N ASP A 249 27.05 2.96 -1.58
CA ASP A 249 27.79 1.96 -0.81
C ASP A 249 28.92 2.66 -0.03
N LEU A 250 28.84 2.64 1.29
CA LEU A 250 29.81 3.27 2.19
C LEU A 250 31.24 2.76 1.96
N ASP A 251 31.41 1.52 1.48
CA ASP A 251 32.73 0.96 1.19
C ASP A 251 33.39 1.57 -0.06
N GLN A 252 32.60 2.26 -0.91
CA GLN A 252 33.09 2.98 -2.09
C GLN A 252 33.47 4.43 -1.77
N GLY A 253 33.17 4.91 -0.55
CA GLY A 253 33.40 6.27 -0.10
C GLY A 253 32.54 7.31 -0.86
N ASP A 254 32.93 8.58 -0.79
CA ASP A 254 32.12 9.69 -1.32
C ASP A 254 32.16 9.83 -2.85
N GLY A 255 33.07 9.12 -3.53
CA GLY A 255 33.32 9.27 -4.96
C GLY A 255 32.08 9.15 -5.85
N PRO A 256 31.24 8.11 -5.68
CA PRO A 256 29.97 7.98 -6.43
C PRO A 256 29.03 9.17 -6.21
N CYS A 257 28.83 9.61 -4.97
CA CYS A 257 27.97 10.76 -4.68
C CYS A 257 28.53 12.07 -5.24
N GLN A 258 29.85 12.26 -5.16
CA GLN A 258 30.54 13.43 -5.71
C GLN A 258 30.51 13.50 -7.24
N ALA A 259 30.25 12.38 -7.92
CA ALA A 259 30.02 12.35 -9.36
C ALA A 259 28.63 12.89 -9.74
N VAL A 260 27.65 12.80 -8.82
CA VAL A 260 26.32 13.42 -8.97
C VAL A 260 26.41 14.90 -8.65
N ASP A 261 26.91 15.26 -7.46
CA ASP A 261 27.18 16.64 -7.06
C ASP A 261 28.41 16.71 -6.14
N PRO A 262 29.38 17.62 -6.39
CA PRO A 262 30.60 17.73 -5.58
C PRO A 262 30.36 18.10 -4.11
N GLY A 263 29.16 18.58 -3.74
CA GLY A 263 28.75 18.85 -2.37
C GLY A 263 28.25 17.63 -1.59
N TYR A 264 28.00 16.50 -2.26
CA TYR A 264 27.49 15.29 -1.62
C TYR A 264 28.58 14.41 -1.02
N ALA A 265 28.19 13.69 0.01
CA ALA A 265 28.94 12.61 0.65
C ALA A 265 28.04 11.37 0.75
N CYS A 266 28.67 10.19 0.86
CA CYS A 266 27.92 8.98 1.14
C CYS A 266 27.68 8.88 2.65
N VAL A 267 26.51 9.31 3.12
CA VAL A 267 26.18 9.36 4.54
C VAL A 267 25.47 8.07 4.95
N PRO A 268 25.80 7.45 6.09
CA PRO A 268 25.11 6.24 6.55
C PRO A 268 23.59 6.42 6.61
N PHE A 269 22.86 5.47 6.02
CA PHE A 269 21.40 5.51 5.97
C PHE A 269 20.79 5.18 7.34
N TYR A 270 21.35 4.19 8.03
CA TYR A 270 20.94 3.81 9.38
C TYR A 270 21.79 4.49 10.45
N GLU A 271 21.19 4.75 11.62
CA GLU A 271 21.93 5.14 12.81
C GLU A 271 22.92 4.03 13.25
N GLU A 272 23.95 4.43 14.01
CA GLU A 272 24.98 3.52 14.50
C GLU A 272 24.36 2.33 15.26
N GLY A 273 24.58 1.12 14.74
CA GLY A 273 24.09 -0.13 15.34
C GLY A 273 22.62 -0.45 15.07
N GLN A 274 21.92 0.33 14.23
CA GLN A 274 20.54 0.04 13.82
C GLN A 274 20.44 -0.69 12.46
N ALA A 275 21.51 -0.66 11.66
CA ALA A 275 21.51 -1.32 10.36
C ALA A 275 21.39 -2.86 10.49
N PRO A 276 20.51 -3.50 9.69
CA PRO A 276 20.61 -4.93 9.44
C PRO A 276 22.00 -5.31 8.92
N PRO A 277 22.57 -6.47 9.27
CA PRO A 277 23.92 -6.86 8.88
C PRO A 277 24.19 -6.76 7.37
N GLU A 278 23.20 -7.09 6.55
CA GLU A 278 23.24 -7.06 5.09
C GLU A 278 23.14 -5.64 4.49
N LEU A 279 22.68 -4.65 5.27
CA LEU A 279 22.59 -3.24 4.87
C LEU A 279 23.55 -2.34 5.66
N ALA A 280 24.56 -2.92 6.33
CA ALA A 280 25.49 -2.18 7.17
C ALA A 280 26.33 -1.15 6.40
N ASN A 281 26.53 -1.35 5.10
CA ASN A 281 27.22 -0.44 4.19
C ASN A 281 26.27 0.46 3.40
N LEU A 282 24.97 0.48 3.71
CA LEU A 282 24.01 1.32 3.02
C LEU A 282 24.14 2.79 3.47
N GLY A 283 24.32 3.66 2.48
CA GLY A 283 24.28 5.11 2.64
C GLY A 283 23.34 5.78 1.65
N VAL A 284 23.22 7.09 1.78
CA VAL A 284 22.47 7.96 0.87
C VAL A 284 23.33 9.17 0.47
N CYS A 285 23.28 9.55 -0.80
CA CYS A 285 24.02 10.69 -1.33
C CYS A 285 23.33 12.01 -0.97
N ILE A 286 23.84 12.66 0.08
CA ILE A 286 23.29 13.92 0.61
C ILE A 286 24.40 14.87 1.06
N LEU A 287 24.03 16.10 1.41
CA LEU A 287 24.90 17.04 2.10
C LEU A 287 25.36 16.43 3.44
N PRO A 288 26.67 16.39 3.74
CA PRO A 288 27.15 15.98 5.05
C PRO A 288 26.75 17.01 6.12
N ALA A 289 26.40 16.52 7.32
CA ALA A 289 26.02 17.32 8.48
C ALA A 289 27.17 18.18 9.06
#